data_AF-A0A328S8A1-F1
#
_entry.id   AF-A0A328S8A1-F1
#
_cell.length_a   1.000
_cell.length_b   1.000
_cell.length_c   1.000
_cell.angle_alpha   90.00
_cell.angle_beta   90.00
_cell.angle_gamma   90.00
#
_symmetry.space_group_name_H-M   'P 1'
#
loop_
_entity.id
_entity.type
_entity.pdbx_description
1 polymer ?
#
loop_
_entity_poly.entity_id
_entity_poly.type
_entity_poly.pdbx_seq_one_letter_code
_entity_poly.pdbx_strand_id
1 'polypeptide(L)'
;MMDNKGQLALEYLLIFFIFIIILSVISIPLLTDSIESTEDMTKAVETKNFLTEIQKNVKLIYSLDVGSKRTFSVYVPCDMNLNSNFTSYNVRTTLTLSDNTRKTISVDMPCKVSFNGNINYYYVSLKKGWYYNTEVKWYTSSSGERSINVNFK
;
A
#
# COMPACT_ATOMS: atom_id res chain seq x y z
N MET A 1 39.75 -45.78 33.22
CA MET A 1 38.57 -45.18 33.89
C MET A 1 38.34 -43.84 33.23
N MET A 2 37.18 -43.64 32.62
CA MET A 2 36.85 -42.35 31.99
C MET A 2 36.81 -41.28 33.09
N ASP A 3 37.44 -40.13 32.86
CA ASP A 3 37.43 -39.03 33.83
C ASP A 3 36.00 -38.50 33.99
N ASN A 4 35.38 -38.83 35.13
CA ASN A 4 33.99 -38.51 35.45
C ASN A 4 33.70 -37.00 35.34
N LYS A 5 34.72 -36.15 35.54
CA LYS A 5 34.59 -34.70 35.41
C LYS A 5 34.47 -34.25 33.95
N GLY A 6 35.21 -34.90 33.04
CA GLY A 6 35.14 -34.64 31.60
C GLY A 6 33.81 -35.09 30.99
N GLN A 7 33.28 -36.22 31.43
CA GLN A 7 31.96 -36.71 31.01
C GLN A 7 30.82 -35.78 31.44
N LEU A 8 30.85 -35.31 32.70
CA LEU A 8 29.87 -34.34 33.20
C LEU A 8 29.94 -33.01 32.44
N ALA A 9 31.14 -32.49 32.17
CA ALA A 9 31.32 -31.26 31.40
C ALA A 9 30.74 -31.37 29.98
N LEU A 10 30.91 -32.53 29.32
CA LEU A 10 30.34 -32.79 28.00
C LEU A 10 28.81 -32.82 28.03
N GLU A 11 28.22 -33.42 29.07
CA GLU A 11 26.77 -33.49 29.22
C GLU A 11 26.15 -32.09 29.39
N TYR A 12 26.74 -31.25 30.24
CA TYR A 12 26.30 -29.86 30.39
C TYR A 12 26.46 -29.05 29.09
N LEU A 13 27.54 -29.28 28.34
CA LEU A 13 27.75 -28.64 27.04
C LEU A 13 26.65 -29.07 26.05
N LEU A 14 26.31 -30.36 26.00
CA LEU A 14 25.26 -30.88 25.12
C LEU A 14 23.88 -30.31 25.49
N ILE A 15 23.55 -30.26 26.78
CA ILE A 15 22.31 -29.64 27.26
C ILE A 15 22.24 -28.17 26.84
N PHE A 16 23.35 -27.44 26.97
CA PHE A 16 23.44 -26.04 26.55
C PHE A 16 23.20 -25.87 25.03
N PHE A 17 23.81 -26.72 24.20
CA PHE A 17 23.58 -26.69 22.76
C PHE A 17 22.13 -27.03 22.39
N ILE A 18 21.54 -28.04 23.02
CA ILE A 18 20.13 -28.39 22.82
C ILE A 18 19.23 -27.21 23.16
N PHE A 19 19.52 -26.50 24.25
CA PHE A 19 18.78 -25.32 24.65
C PHE A 19 18.86 -24.19 23.61
N ILE A 20 20.05 -23.92 23.06
CA ILE A 20 20.21 -22.93 21.98
C ILE A 20 19.44 -23.34 20.72
N ILE A 21 19.45 -24.62 20.37
CA ILE A 21 18.73 -25.13 19.20
C ILE A 21 17.23 -24.94 19.40
N ILE A 22 16.69 -25.31 20.56
CA ILE A 22 15.26 -25.14 20.88
C ILE A 22 14.87 -23.66 20.81
N LEU A 23 15.67 -22.78 21.42
CA LEU A 23 15.43 -21.34 21.36
C LEU A 23 15.42 -20.82 19.92
N SER A 24 16.40 -21.23 19.11
CA SER A 24 16.53 -20.78 17.72
C SER A 24 15.33 -21.21 16.87
N VAL A 25 14.87 -22.45 17.03
CA VAL A 25 13.71 -23.00 16.31
C VAL A 25 12.43 -22.22 16.61
N ILE A 26 12.27 -21.71 17.84
CA ILE A 26 11.09 -20.93 18.23
C ILE A 26 11.24 -19.45 17.86
N SER A 27 12.43 -18.87 18.07
CA SER A 27 12.66 -17.45 17.86
C SER A 27 12.64 -17.05 16.39
N ILE A 28 13.17 -17.85 15.47
CA ILE A 28 13.27 -17.50 14.05
C ILE A 28 11.89 -17.32 13.39
N PRO A 29 10.93 -18.27 13.52
CA PRO A 29 9.58 -18.09 12.97
C PRO A 29 8.86 -16.88 13.55
N LEU A 30 8.92 -16.68 14.87
CA LEU A 30 8.26 -15.54 15.53
C LEU A 30 8.79 -14.19 15.03
N LEU A 31 10.11 -14.09 14.80
CA LEU A 31 10.71 -12.89 14.23
C LEU A 31 10.26 -12.67 12.79
N THR A 32 10.17 -13.74 11.99
CA THR A 32 9.74 -13.67 10.60
C THR A 32 8.29 -13.17 10.50
N ASP A 33 7.37 -13.77 11.26
CA ASP A 33 5.96 -13.35 11.30
C ASP A 33 5.81 -11.89 11.73
N SER A 34 6.61 -11.46 12.71
CA SER A 34 6.60 -10.08 13.21
C SER A 34 7.08 -9.08 12.15
N ILE A 35 8.10 -9.43 11.38
CA ILE A 35 8.63 -8.61 10.28
C ILE A 35 7.57 -8.49 9.19
N GLU A 36 6.99 -9.60 8.73
CA GLU A 36 5.97 -9.61 7.68
C GLU A 36 4.74 -8.76 8.05
N SER A 37 4.24 -8.91 9.29
CA SER A 37 3.14 -8.09 9.82
C SER A 37 3.47 -6.59 9.83
N THR A 38 4.70 -6.24 10.22
CA THR A 38 5.17 -4.86 10.24
C THR A 38 5.30 -4.27 8.83
N GLU A 39 5.80 -5.06 7.87
CA GLU A 39 5.89 -4.65 6.47
C GLU A 39 4.51 -4.43 5.85
N ASP A 40 3.56 -5.33 6.12
CA ASP A 40 2.19 -5.22 5.64
C ASP A 40 1.46 -4.02 6.22
N MET A 41 1.68 -3.72 7.51
CA MET A 41 1.18 -2.49 8.12
C MET A 41 1.78 -1.26 7.43
N THR A 42 3.09 -1.27 7.17
CA THR A 42 3.79 -0.16 6.50
C THR A 42 3.24 0.06 5.09
N LYS A 43 3.11 -1.00 4.27
CA LYS A 43 2.51 -0.93 2.92
C LYS A 43 1.10 -0.37 2.96
N ALA A 44 0.30 -0.76 3.94
CA ALA A 44 -1.06 -0.26 4.10
C ALA A 44 -1.10 1.24 4.44
N VAL A 45 -0.24 1.69 5.36
CA VAL A 45 -0.12 3.11 5.73
C VAL A 45 0.36 3.94 4.55
N GLU A 46 1.41 3.51 3.85
CA GLU A 46 1.92 4.20 2.66
C GLU A 46 0.87 4.29 1.56
N THR A 47 0.12 3.21 1.32
CA THR A 47 -0.98 3.19 0.34
C THR A 47 -2.10 4.14 0.75
N LYS A 48 -2.45 4.20 2.04
CA LYS A 48 -3.44 5.17 2.53
C LYS A 48 -2.94 6.61 2.36
N ASN A 49 -1.67 6.88 2.64
CA ASN A 49 -1.06 8.19 2.46
C ASN A 49 -1.08 8.60 0.99
N PHE A 50 -0.71 7.69 0.09
CA PHE A 50 -0.80 7.87 -1.37
C PHE A 50 -2.22 8.26 -1.82
N LEU A 51 -3.24 7.49 -1.42
CA LEU A 51 -4.63 7.79 -1.75
C LEU A 51 -5.11 9.13 -1.14
N THR A 52 -4.65 9.44 0.07
CA THR A 52 -4.97 10.71 0.75
C THR A 52 -4.32 11.89 0.03
N GLU A 53 -3.12 11.73 -0.52
CA GLU A 53 -2.46 12.78 -1.30
C GLU A 53 -3.21 13.05 -2.62
N ILE A 54 -3.68 12.00 -3.30
CA ILE A 54 -4.59 12.14 -4.44
C ILE A 54 -5.87 12.88 -4.01
N GLN A 55 -6.49 12.47 -2.90
CA GLN A 55 -7.71 13.08 -2.37
C GLN A 55 -7.51 14.58 -2.10
N LYS A 56 -6.40 14.99 -1.50
CA LYS A 56 -6.10 16.41 -1.25
C LYS A 56 -6.04 17.21 -2.56
N ASN A 57 -5.36 16.69 -3.56
CA ASN A 57 -5.23 17.35 -4.86
C ASN A 57 -6.58 17.39 -5.61
N VAL A 58 -7.39 16.33 -5.52
CA VAL A 58 -8.76 16.30 -6.04
C VAL A 58 -9.65 17.31 -5.31
N LYS A 59 -9.60 17.37 -3.99
CA LYS A 59 -10.34 18.35 -3.17
C LYS A 59 -9.97 19.78 -3.53
N LEU A 60 -8.67 20.05 -3.72
CA LEU A 60 -8.21 21.36 -4.15
C LEU A 60 -8.81 21.73 -5.51
N ILE A 61 -8.71 20.85 -6.51
CA ILE A 61 -9.25 21.15 -7.85
C ILE A 61 -10.77 21.25 -7.84
N TYR A 62 -11.45 20.47 -7.02
CA TYR A 62 -12.90 20.54 -6.84
C TYR A 62 -13.35 21.89 -6.26
N SER A 63 -12.56 22.47 -5.35
CA SER A 63 -12.83 23.79 -4.77
C SER A 63 -12.50 24.96 -5.70
N LEU A 64 -11.82 24.69 -6.82
CA LEU A 64 -11.44 25.68 -7.83
C LEU A 64 -12.37 25.60 -9.04
N ASP A 65 -12.36 26.66 -9.84
CA ASP A 65 -13.23 26.80 -11.02
C ASP A 65 -13.01 25.70 -12.06
N VAL A 66 -14.05 25.45 -12.85
CA VAL A 66 -14.02 24.51 -13.99
C VAL A 66 -12.94 24.95 -14.98
N GLY A 67 -12.03 24.04 -15.31
CA GLY A 67 -10.84 24.31 -16.14
C GLY A 67 -9.54 24.37 -15.34
N SER A 68 -9.63 24.41 -14.01
CA SER A 68 -8.46 24.28 -13.13
C SER A 68 -7.75 22.95 -13.33
N LYS A 69 -6.42 23.02 -13.33
CA LYS A 69 -5.51 21.88 -13.42
C LYS A 69 -4.36 22.04 -12.43
N ARG A 70 -3.86 20.93 -11.92
CA ARG A 70 -2.65 20.87 -11.09
C ARG A 70 -1.82 19.67 -11.48
N THR A 71 -0.52 19.88 -11.56
CA THR A 71 0.45 18.81 -11.73
C THR A 71 1.26 18.68 -10.45
N PHE A 72 1.46 17.45 -9.99
CA PHE A 72 2.30 17.16 -8.83
C PHE A 72 3.00 15.83 -8.99
N SER A 73 4.05 15.64 -8.22
CA SER A 73 4.76 14.37 -8.13
C SER A 73 4.19 13.53 -7.00
N VAL A 74 4.00 12.24 -7.26
CA VAL A 74 3.48 11.30 -6.27
C VAL A 74 4.23 9.98 -6.34
N TYR A 75 4.52 9.40 -5.19
CA TYR A 75 5.13 8.09 -5.09
C TYR A 75 4.04 7.03 -4.90
N VAL A 76 4.05 6.01 -5.76
CA VAL A 76 3.20 4.83 -5.66
C VAL A 76 3.97 3.75 -4.88
N PRO A 77 3.51 3.33 -3.69
CA PRO A 77 4.30 2.47 -2.79
C PRO A 77 4.44 1.02 -3.25
N CYS A 78 3.46 0.52 -4.01
CA CYS A 78 3.47 -0.83 -4.56
C CYS A 78 2.66 -0.90 -5.86
N ASP A 79 2.87 -1.96 -6.65
CA ASP A 79 2.04 -2.24 -7.81
C ASP A 79 0.57 -2.38 -7.37
N MET A 80 -0.33 -1.59 -7.95
CA MET A 80 -1.70 -1.52 -7.48
C MET A 80 -2.69 -1.16 -8.58
N ASN A 81 -3.95 -1.54 -8.37
CA ASN A 81 -5.06 -1.17 -9.24
C ASN A 81 -6.01 -0.26 -8.47
N LEU A 82 -6.03 1.01 -8.85
CA LEU A 82 -6.99 1.97 -8.32
C LEU A 82 -8.34 1.76 -8.98
N ASN A 83 -9.39 1.86 -8.19
CA ASN A 83 -10.77 1.80 -8.63
C ASN A 83 -11.55 2.95 -7.97
N SER A 84 -12.22 3.77 -8.76
CA SER A 84 -13.17 4.76 -8.28
C SER A 84 -14.58 4.17 -8.28
N ASN A 85 -15.35 4.46 -7.23
CA ASN A 85 -16.78 4.21 -7.18
C ASN A 85 -17.52 5.55 -7.31
N PHE A 86 -18.37 5.67 -8.33
CA PHE A 86 -19.12 6.88 -8.63
C PHE A 86 -20.34 7.08 -7.74
N THR A 87 -20.87 6.02 -7.13
CA THR A 87 -22.05 6.10 -6.26
C THR A 87 -21.66 6.53 -4.86
N SER A 88 -20.59 5.95 -4.32
CA SER A 88 -20.11 6.24 -2.97
C SER A 88 -18.98 7.29 -2.93
N TYR A 89 -18.64 7.87 -4.08
CA TYR A 89 -17.51 8.78 -4.28
C TYR A 89 -16.27 8.38 -3.48
N ASN A 90 -15.70 7.22 -3.78
CA ASN A 90 -14.43 6.82 -3.17
C ASN A 90 -13.46 6.29 -4.21
N VAL A 91 -12.17 6.34 -3.88
CA VAL A 91 -11.11 5.63 -4.60
C VAL A 91 -10.55 4.59 -3.67
N ARG A 92 -10.44 3.36 -4.17
CA ARG A 92 -9.99 2.20 -3.41
C ARG A 92 -8.97 1.38 -4.18
N THR A 93 -8.15 0.66 -3.44
CA THR A 93 -7.27 -0.39 -3.93
C THR A 93 -7.31 -1.57 -2.97
N THR A 94 -6.92 -2.74 -3.45
CA THR A 94 -6.82 -3.95 -2.63
C THR A 94 -5.37 -4.40 -2.61
N LEU A 95 -4.80 -4.49 -1.42
CA LEU A 95 -3.49 -5.07 -1.17
C LEU A 95 -3.63 -6.55 -0.83
N THR A 96 -2.68 -7.35 -1.30
CA THR A 96 -2.47 -8.72 -0.81
C THR A 96 -1.36 -8.67 0.23
N LEU A 97 -1.63 -9.21 1.41
CA LEU A 97 -0.70 -9.27 2.55
C LEU A 97 0.17 -10.53 2.47
N SER A 98 1.18 -10.62 3.32
CA SER A 98 2.17 -11.72 3.35
C SER A 98 1.53 -13.07 3.69
N ASP A 99 0.44 -13.05 4.47
CA ASP A 99 -0.40 -14.22 4.77
C ASP A 99 -1.39 -14.59 3.64
N ASN A 100 -1.27 -13.96 2.47
CA ASN A 100 -2.19 -14.06 1.31
C ASN A 100 -3.61 -13.53 1.55
N THR A 101 -3.88 -12.90 2.68
CA THR A 101 -5.16 -12.22 2.89
C THR A 101 -5.22 -10.92 2.08
N ARG A 102 -6.44 -10.41 1.88
CA ARG A 102 -6.67 -9.21 1.07
C ARG A 102 -7.23 -8.09 1.92
N LYS A 103 -6.58 -6.93 1.89
CA LYS A 103 -7.01 -5.73 2.60
C LYS A 103 -7.39 -4.64 1.61
N THR A 104 -8.62 -4.14 1.71
CA THR A 104 -9.09 -3.01 0.90
C THR A 104 -8.82 -1.70 1.64
N ILE A 105 -8.18 -0.77 0.95
CA ILE A 105 -7.90 0.58 1.45
C ILE A 105 -8.65 1.55 0.56
N SER A 106 -9.47 2.39 1.18
CA SER A 106 -10.29 3.38 0.49
C SER A 106 -10.13 4.77 1.09
N VAL A 107 -10.39 5.77 0.25
CA VAL A 107 -10.47 7.18 0.63
C VAL A 107 -11.66 7.80 -0.09
N ASP A 108 -12.48 8.54 0.65
CA ASP A 108 -13.63 9.25 0.11
C ASP A 108 -13.21 10.50 -0.66
N MET A 109 -13.90 10.76 -1.76
CA MET A 109 -13.65 11.84 -2.68
C MET A 109 -14.84 12.82 -2.64
N PRO A 110 -14.60 14.12 -2.87
CA PRO A 110 -15.68 15.10 -2.88
C PRO A 110 -16.59 15.00 -4.11
N CYS A 111 -16.17 14.27 -5.16
CA CYS A 111 -16.89 14.14 -6.42
C CYS A 111 -16.49 12.87 -7.19
N LYS A 112 -17.11 12.67 -8.35
CA LYS A 112 -16.74 11.62 -9.33
C LYS A 112 -15.29 11.80 -9.78
N VAL A 113 -14.46 10.77 -9.58
CA VAL A 113 -13.06 10.73 -10.03
C VAL A 113 -12.90 9.76 -11.18
N SER A 114 -12.33 10.22 -12.28
CA SER A 114 -12.00 9.39 -13.44
C SER A 114 -10.48 9.32 -13.65
N PHE A 115 -10.02 8.38 -14.47
CA PHE A 115 -8.60 8.18 -14.75
C PHE A 115 -8.28 8.31 -16.24
N ASN A 116 -6.99 8.51 -16.57
CA ASN A 116 -6.44 8.44 -17.93
C ASN A 116 -7.18 9.26 -19.00
N GLY A 117 -7.69 10.45 -18.63
CA GLY A 117 -8.38 11.34 -19.57
C GLY A 117 -9.73 10.84 -20.09
N ASN A 118 -10.36 9.85 -19.45
CA ASN A 118 -11.66 9.33 -19.88
C ASN A 118 -12.64 9.27 -18.70
N ILE A 119 -13.79 9.95 -18.81
CA ILE A 119 -14.81 10.02 -17.74
C ILE A 119 -15.41 8.65 -17.36
N ASN A 120 -15.36 7.69 -18.28
CA ASN A 120 -15.85 6.33 -18.08
C ASN A 120 -14.77 5.40 -17.51
N TYR A 121 -13.52 5.85 -17.42
CA TYR A 121 -12.44 5.06 -16.85
C TYR A 121 -12.40 5.29 -15.35
N TYR A 122 -12.99 4.34 -14.62
CA TYR A 122 -13.02 4.31 -13.17
C TYR A 122 -11.90 3.46 -12.59
N TYR A 123 -10.93 3.00 -13.39
CA TYR A 123 -9.80 2.23 -12.90
C TYR A 123 -8.50 2.63 -13.58
N VAL A 124 -7.37 2.40 -12.89
CA VAL A 124 -6.02 2.54 -13.45
C VAL A 124 -5.08 1.55 -12.77
N SER A 125 -4.21 0.93 -13.56
CA SER A 125 -3.12 0.10 -13.04
C SER A 125 -1.86 0.93 -12.94
N LEU A 126 -1.24 0.91 -11.76
CA LEU A 126 -0.04 1.66 -11.44
C LEU A 126 1.07 0.69 -11.04
N LYS A 127 2.26 0.96 -11.55
CA LYS A 127 3.51 0.34 -11.09
C LYS A 127 4.10 1.12 -9.94
N LYS A 128 4.76 0.42 -9.01
CA LYS A 128 5.55 1.03 -7.94
C LYS A 128 6.56 2.00 -8.52
N GLY A 129 6.66 3.18 -7.92
CA GLY A 129 7.62 4.19 -8.34
C GLY A 129 7.07 5.61 -8.30
N TRP A 130 7.91 6.55 -8.72
CA TRP A 130 7.56 7.95 -8.80
C TRP A 130 6.86 8.28 -10.12
N TYR A 131 5.73 8.99 -10.00
CA TYR A 131 5.03 9.62 -11.12
C TYR A 131 5.20 11.11 -10.96
N TYR A 132 6.15 11.68 -11.69
CA TYR A 132 6.55 13.07 -11.50
C TYR A 132 5.55 14.06 -12.10
N ASN A 133 4.77 13.64 -13.08
CA ASN A 133 3.88 14.49 -13.88
C ASN A 133 2.41 14.10 -13.72
N THR A 134 1.98 13.74 -12.50
CA THR A 134 0.59 13.39 -12.22
C THR A 134 -0.29 14.63 -12.34
N GLU A 135 -1.20 14.62 -13.30
CA GLU A 135 -2.11 15.73 -13.59
C GLU A 135 -3.49 15.45 -13.00
N VAL A 136 -4.04 16.43 -12.29
CA VAL A 136 -5.42 16.42 -11.78
C VAL A 136 -6.14 17.65 -12.31
N LYS A 137 -7.26 17.44 -13.00
CA LYS A 137 -8.01 18.52 -13.62
C LYS A 137 -9.49 18.20 -13.74
N TRP A 138 -10.30 19.25 -13.90
CA TRP A 138 -11.67 19.09 -14.36
C TRP A 138 -11.71 18.44 -15.75
N TYR A 139 -12.61 17.48 -15.91
CA TYR A 139 -12.89 16.81 -17.17
C TYR A 139 -14.38 16.80 -17.43
N THR A 140 -14.76 17.35 -18.59
CA THR A 140 -16.15 17.40 -19.04
C THR A 140 -16.29 16.53 -20.29
N SER A 141 -17.22 15.58 -20.28
CA SER A 141 -17.53 14.78 -21.46
C SER A 141 -18.27 15.60 -22.51
N SER A 142 -18.37 15.06 -23.72
CA SER A 142 -19.24 15.60 -24.78
C SER A 142 -20.72 15.62 -24.40
N SER A 143 -21.15 14.74 -23.48
CA SER A 143 -22.52 14.72 -22.93
C SER A 143 -22.75 15.72 -21.79
N GLY A 144 -21.72 16.49 -21.41
CA GLY A 144 -21.81 17.48 -20.32
C GLY A 144 -21.58 16.91 -18.91
N GLU A 145 -21.32 15.61 -18.78
CA GLU A 145 -20.94 15.02 -17.49
C GLU A 145 -19.60 15.56 -17.02
N ARG A 146 -19.48 15.79 -15.72
CA ARG A 146 -18.26 16.32 -15.11
C ARG A 146 -17.65 15.32 -14.12
N SER A 147 -16.33 15.24 -14.14
CA SER A 147 -15.54 14.50 -13.17
C SER A 147 -14.20 15.20 -12.98
N ILE A 148 -13.51 14.91 -11.89
CA ILE A 148 -12.09 15.22 -11.79
C ILE A 148 -11.31 14.04 -12.34
N ASN A 149 -10.50 14.29 -13.36
CA ASN A 149 -9.65 13.27 -13.96
C ASN A 149 -8.26 13.31 -13.34
N VAL A 150 -7.75 12.14 -12.95
CA VAL A 150 -6.37 11.94 -12.48
C VAL A 150 -5.61 11.17 -13.55
N ASN A 151 -4.55 11.75 -14.07
CA ASN A 151 -3.71 11.15 -15.10
C ASN A 151 -2.28 10.98 -14.58
N PHE A 152 -1.87 9.72 -14.43
CA PHE A 152 -0.54 9.36 -13.94
C PHE A 152 0.43 9.28 -15.13
N LYS A 153 1.53 10.04 -15.08
CA LYS A 153 2.53 10.14 -16.15
C LYS A 153 3.95 10.08 -15.59
#